data_AF-A0A8T3ZFZ9-F1
#
_entry.id   AF-A0A8T3ZFZ9-F1
#
_cell.length_a   1.000
_cell.length_b   1.000
_cell.length_c   1.000
_cell.angle_alpha   90.00
_cell.angle_beta   90.00
_cell.angle_gamma   90.00
#
_symmetry.space_group_name_H-M   'P 1'
#
loop_
_entity.id
_entity.type
_entity.pdbx_description
1 polymer ?
#
loop_
_entity_poly.entity_id
_entity_poly.type
_entity_poly.pdbx_seq_one_letter_code
_entity_poly.pdbx_strand_id
1 'polypeptide(L)' 'MIITTISVRPETKDRLSDYKLGEQSYDQILNYLMDNVALEDVSREHLKRHYERLKSFDGVSKEEFKKRALRRLSANG' A
#
# COMPACT_ATOMS: atom_id res chain seq x y z
N MET A 1 -10.36 -6.23 -26.14
CA MET A 1 -10.33 -6.19 -24.66
C MET A 1 -10.56 -7.61 -24.17
N ILE A 2 -9.58 -8.23 -23.52
CA ILE A 2 -9.73 -9.58 -22.96
C ILE A 2 -10.25 -9.41 -21.53
N ILE A 3 -11.38 -10.02 -21.21
CA ILE A 3 -11.98 -9.98 -19.88
C ILE A 3 -11.69 -11.31 -19.20
N THR A 4 -11.10 -11.25 -18.00
CA THR A 4 -10.80 -12.43 -17.19
C THR A 4 -11.55 -12.34 -15.87
N THR A 5 -12.38 -13.35 -15.60
CA THR A 5 -13.04 -13.49 -14.31
C THR A 5 -12.08 -14.14 -13.33
N ILE A 6 -11.77 -13.46 -12.23
CA ILE A 6 -10.98 -14.00 -11.14
C ILE A 6 -11.82 -14.12 -9.87
N SER A 7 -11.63 -15.21 -9.13
CA SER A 7 -12.21 -15.35 -7.80
C SER A 7 -11.22 -14.83 -6.76
N VAL A 8 -11.67 -13.88 -5.95
CA VAL A 8 -10.89 -13.35 -4.82
C VAL A 8 -11.54 -13.76 -3.51
N ARG A 9 -10.71 -13.89 -2.46
CA ARG A 9 -11.24 -14.16 -1.11
C ARG A 9 -11.96 -12.92 -0.57
N PRO A 10 -12.96 -13.08 0.33
CA PRO A 10 -13.67 -11.96 0.93
C PRO A 10 -12.73 -10.92 1.57
N GLU A 11 -11.71 -11.36 2.28
CA GLU A 11 -10.75 -10.47 2.95
C GLU A 11 -9.90 -9.68 1.95
N THR A 12 -9.68 -10.23 0.76
CA THR A 12 -8.97 -9.53 -0.32
C THR A 12 -9.86 -8.46 -0.94
N LYS A 13 -11.16 -8.74 -1.08
CA LYS A 13 -12.16 -7.77 -1.53
C LYS A 13 -12.27 -6.61 -0.55
N ASP A 14 -12.27 -6.88 0.75
CA ASP A 14 -12.31 -5.84 1.79
C ASP A 14 -11.07 -4.94 1.69
N ARG A 15 -9.88 -5.52 1.56
CA ARG A 15 -8.64 -4.75 1.34
C ARG A 15 -8.65 -3.93 0.05
N LEU A 16 -9.26 -4.44 -1.03
CA LEU A 16 -9.40 -3.69 -2.29
C LEU A 16 -10.32 -2.47 -2.11
N SER A 17 -11.29 -2.53 -1.19
CA SER A 17 -12.17 -1.41 -0.89
C SER A 17 -11.41 -0.22 -0.26
N ASP A 18 -10.32 -0.49 0.47
CA ASP A 18 -9.45 0.55 1.04
C ASP A 18 -8.72 1.36 -0.04
N TYR A 19 -8.50 0.78 -1.22
CA TYR A 19 -7.87 1.44 -2.37
C TYR A 19 -8.88 2.18 -3.26
N LYS A 20 -10.18 2.07 -2.97
CA LYS A 20 -11.23 2.71 -3.78
C LYS A 20 -11.30 4.19 -3.47
N LEU A 21 -10.74 5.02 -4.36
CA LEU A 21 -10.84 6.47 -4.28
C LEU A 21 -12.01 6.96 -5.14
N GLY A 22 -13.07 7.42 -4.48
CA GLY A 22 -14.27 7.95 -5.14
C GLY A 22 -15.11 6.86 -5.84
N GLU A 23 -15.51 7.12 -7.09
CA GLU A 23 -16.43 6.24 -7.83
C GLU A 23 -15.74 5.11 -8.63
N GLN A 24 -14.45 4.85 -8.38
CA GLN A 24 -13.70 3.83 -9.12
C GLN A 24 -14.30 2.42 -8.96
N SER A 25 -14.33 1.65 -10.05
CA SER A 25 -14.72 0.24 -10.01
C SER A 25 -13.58 -0.64 -9.48
N TYR A 26 -13.92 -1.82 -8.97
CA TYR A 26 -12.91 -2.79 -8.54
C TYR A 26 -11.99 -3.22 -9.70
N ASP A 27 -12.52 -3.28 -10.92
CA ASP A 27 -11.73 -3.60 -12.11
C ASP A 27 -10.71 -2.51 -12.43
N GLN A 28 -11.08 -1.24 -12.28
CA GLN A 28 -10.16 -0.11 -12.48
C GLN A 28 -9.03 -0.13 -11.47
N ILE A 29 -9.34 -0.42 -10.20
CA ILE A 29 -8.35 -0.53 -9.13
C ILE A 29 -7.43 -1.71 -9.37
N LEU A 30 -7.98 -2.87 -9.73
CA LEU A 30 -7.19 -4.08 -9.96
C LEU A 30 -6.26 -3.93 -11.17
N ASN A 31 -6.76 -3.38 -12.27
CA ASN A 31 -5.94 -3.07 -13.45
C ASN A 31 -4.86 -2.04 -13.10
N TYR A 32 -5.20 -0.98 -12.37
CA TYR A 32 -4.21 -0.01 -11.89
C TYR A 32 -3.11 -0.66 -11.05
N LEU A 33 -3.48 -1.55 -10.12
CA LEU A 33 -2.50 -2.28 -9.31
C LEU A 33 -1.63 -3.21 -10.17
N MET A 34 -2.21 -3.88 -11.16
CA MET A 34 -1.45 -4.75 -12.07
C MET A 34 -0.53 -3.96 -13.02
N ASP A 35 -0.96 -2.80 -13.49
CA ASP A 35 -0.21 -1.95 -14.43
C ASP A 35 0.94 -1.21 -13.73
N ASN A 36 0.79 -0.91 -12.43
CA ASN A 36 1.77 -0.16 -11.66
C ASN A 36 2.64 -1.04 -10.75
N VAL A 37 2.29 -2.31 -10.55
CA VAL A 37 3.11 -3.28 -9.82
C VAL A 37 3.71 -4.23 -10.83
N ALA A 38 4.96 -3.98 -11.21
CA ALA A 38 5.76 -4.95 -11.94
C ALA A 38 5.78 -6.27 -11.16
N LEU A 39 5.51 -7.40 -11.80
CA LEU A 39 5.50 -8.73 -11.15
C LEU A 39 6.82 -9.00 -10.41
N GLU A 40 7.92 -8.38 -10.84
CA GLU A 40 9.24 -8.42 -10.21
C GLU A 40 9.29 -7.75 -8.80
N ASP A 41 8.43 -6.75 -8.54
CA ASP A 41 8.39 -5.98 -7.29
C ASP A 41 7.62 -6.65 -6.14
N VAL A 42 6.94 -7.77 -6.41
CA VAL A 42 6.20 -8.56 -5.40
C VAL A 42 7.12 -9.53 -4.64
N SER A 43 8.44 -9.45 -4.83
CA SER A 43 9.37 -10.44 -4.29
C SER A 43 9.98 -10.05 -2.93
N ARG A 44 10.44 -11.09 -2.22
CA ARG A 44 11.09 -11.11 -0.89
C ARG A 44 12.16 -10.03 -0.68
N GLU A 45 12.72 -9.48 -1.76
CA GLU A 45 13.66 -8.35 -1.75
C GLU A 45 13.09 -7.09 -1.08
N HIS A 46 11.79 -6.81 -1.25
CA HIS A 46 11.16 -5.64 -0.63
C HIS A 46 11.05 -5.80 0.89
N LEU A 47 10.69 -7.01 1.35
CA LEU A 47 10.70 -7.39 2.76
C LEU A 47 12.12 -7.34 3.33
N LYS A 48 13.10 -7.89 2.61
CA LYS A 48 14.52 -7.87 3.00
C LYS A 48 15.04 -6.44 3.18
N ARG A 49 14.81 -5.55 2.20
CA ARG A 49 15.19 -4.13 2.29
C ARG A 49 14.42 -3.37 3.37
N HIS A 50 13.18 -3.76 3.68
CA HIS A 50 12.44 -3.19 4.80
C HIS A 50 13.04 -3.63 6.15
N TYR A 51 13.35 -4.91 6.32
CA TYR A 51 14.03 -5.43 7.51
C TYR A 51 15.45 -4.87 7.68
N GLU A 52 16.20 -4.66 6.60
CA GLU A 52 17.50 -3.99 6.63
C GLU A 52 17.38 -2.54 7.12
N ARG A 53 16.39 -1.79 6.65
CA ARG A 53 16.11 -0.42 7.13
C ARG A 53 15.71 -0.38 8.60
N LEU A 54 15.01 -1.41 9.09
CA LEU A 54 14.64 -1.53 10.50
C LEU A 54 15.84 -1.82 11.42
N LYS A 55 16.89 -2.50 10.92
CA LYS A 55 18.10 -2.76 11.73
C LYS A 55 18.84 -1.50 12.15
N SER A 56 18.76 -0.45 11.34
CA SER A 56 19.36 0.87 11.64
C SER A 56 18.33 1.88 12.15
N PHE A 57 17.09 1.46 12.40
CA PHE A 57 16.03 2.37 12.83
C PHE A 57 16.09 2.58 14.33
N ASP A 58 16.53 3.77 14.72
CA ASP A 58 16.45 4.20 16.11
C ASP A 58 15.03 4.71 16.37
N GLY A 59 14.29 3.96 17.19
CA GLY A 59 12.89 4.26 17.48
C GLY A 59 12.73 5.64 18.10
N VAL A 60 11.70 6.36 17.67
CA VAL A 60 11.32 7.62 18.32
C VAL A 60 10.31 7.36 19.42
N SER A 61 10.33 8.17 20.48
CA SER A 61 9.30 8.09 21.52
C SER A 61 7.91 8.35 20.94
N LYS A 62 6.88 7.81 21.58
CA LYS A 62 5.49 7.97 21.15
C LYS A 62 5.08 9.44 20.98
N GLU A 63 5.59 10.32 21.84
CA GLU A 63 5.30 11.76 21.79
C GLU A 63 6.02 12.45 20.62
N GLU A 64 7.25 12.05 20.33
CA GLU A 64 8.02 12.51 19.18
C GLU A 64 7.37 12.05 17.86
N PHE A 65 6.88 10.81 17.81
CA PHE A 65 6.12 10.27 16.68
C PHE A 65 4.85 11.08 16.40
N LYS A 66 4.03 11.35 17.42
CA LYS A 66 2.80 12.16 17.29
C LYS A 66 3.09 13.55 16.72
N LYS A 67 4.14 14.22 17.23
CA LYS A 67 4.55 15.54 16.74
C LYS A 67 5.00 15.52 15.27
N ARG A 68 5.70 14.48 14.84
CA ARG A 68 6.15 14.32 13.44
C ARG A 68 4.98 13.99 12.49
N ALA A 69 4.05 13.14 12.94
CA ALA A 69 2.86 12.78 12.19
C ALA A 69 1.94 14.00 11.96
N LEU A 70 1.68 14.78 13.02
CA LEU A 70 0.91 16.02 12.93
C LEU A 70 1.56 17.02 11.96
N ARG A 71 2.88 17.22 12.03
CA ARG A 71 3.60 18.10 11.10
C ARG A 71 3.49 17.68 9.63
N ARG A 72 3.52 16.38 9.33
CA ARG A 72 3.34 15.89 7.95
C ARG A 72 1.92 16.07 7.43
N LEU A 73 0.93 15.86 8.29
CA LEU A 73 -0.48 16.06 7.94
C LEU A 73 -0.78 17.55 7.66
N SER A 74 -0.13 18.47 8.37
CA SER A 74 -0.27 19.91 8.15
C SER A 74 0.54 20.45 6.97
N ALA A 75 1.54 19.73 6.46
CA ALA A 75 2.42 20.18 5.37
C ALA A 75 1.94 19.75 3.97
N ASN A 76 0.99 18.83 3.88
CA ASN A 76 0.38 18.36 2.63
C ASN A 76 -1.03 18.95 2.41
N GLY A 77 -1.37 20.03 3.13
CA GLY A 77 -2.62 20.79 2.99
C GLY A 77 -2.38 22.11 2.29
#